data_AF-A0A7H1N528-F1
#
_entry.id   AF-A0A7H1N528-F1
#
_cell.length_a   1.000
_cell.length_b   1.000
_cell.length_c   1.000
_cell.angle_alpha   90.00
_cell.angle_beta   90.00
_cell.angle_gamma   90.00
#
_symmetry.space_group_name_H-M   'P 1'
#
loop_
_entity.id
_entity.type
_entity.pdbx_description
1 polymer ?
#
loop_
_entity_poly.entity_id
_entity_poly.type
_entity_poly.pdbx_seq_one_letter_code
_entity_poly.pdbx_strand_id
1 'polypeptide(L)'
;MRVQPKPLDRYPWFLRPFFWNQRRKYGAVLEPARLWGRSPLLFAAVALLYGALDRRSSPLPAALRSLVTVRISQINWCRFCVDINSATLLRRGVALAKVQALADWRNSPLFDARERVVLEYAERMTDSTQSVDDALTVRLRQHFDDDAIVELTGLIAFQNLSSKFNAALNVPPQGFCTVPTTKVDTERSSTCVVVSPHHSNHGFPGCLWSSDARSLRCWRVSPPWLSPPTPGCRNRRTAPRLMRRRPVCRTTGLSSLSLRAS
;
A
#
# COMPACT_ATOMS: atom_id res chain seq x y z
N MET A 1 1.22 3.67 -13.98
CA MET A 1 -0.08 2.97 -14.03
C MET A 1 -0.10 1.96 -15.16
N ARG A 2 -0.70 0.77 -14.92
CA ARG A 2 -0.84 -0.31 -15.91
C ARG A 2 -2.08 -0.14 -16.80
N VAL A 3 -3.14 0.46 -16.26
CA VAL A 3 -4.35 0.83 -17.02
C VAL A 3 -4.48 2.35 -17.00
N GLN A 4 -4.72 2.95 -18.16
CA GLN A 4 -4.93 4.39 -18.25
C GLN A 4 -6.38 4.75 -17.88
N PRO A 5 -6.62 5.84 -17.14
CA PRO A 5 -7.96 6.33 -16.88
C PRO A 5 -8.58 6.87 -18.17
N LYS A 6 -9.91 6.90 -18.27
CA LYS A 6 -10.57 7.58 -19.39
C LYS A 6 -10.41 9.10 -19.20
N PRO A 7 -10.49 9.88 -20.29
CA PRO A 7 -10.82 11.30 -20.21
C PRO A 7 -12.12 11.51 -19.41
N LEU A 8 -12.23 12.59 -18.63
CA LEU A 8 -13.34 12.79 -17.68
C LEU A 8 -14.72 12.92 -18.37
N ASP A 9 -14.74 13.44 -19.59
CA ASP A 9 -15.91 13.56 -20.46
C ASP A 9 -16.46 12.21 -20.95
N ARG A 10 -15.62 11.17 -20.98
CA ARG A 10 -15.97 9.80 -21.43
C ARG A 10 -16.60 8.93 -20.34
N TYR A 11 -16.71 9.40 -19.11
CA TYR A 11 -17.47 8.70 -18.07
C TYR A 11 -18.96 9.04 -18.16
N PRO A 12 -19.85 8.12 -17.75
CA PRO A 12 -21.28 8.41 -17.68
C PRO A 12 -21.58 9.67 -16.86
N TRP A 13 -22.59 10.42 -17.31
CA TRP A 13 -22.91 11.72 -16.71
C TRP A 13 -23.20 11.64 -15.21
N PHE A 14 -23.78 10.54 -14.73
CA PHE A 14 -24.09 10.33 -13.31
C PHE A 14 -22.86 10.19 -12.41
N LEU A 15 -21.66 9.95 -12.96
CA LEU A 15 -20.40 9.97 -12.20
C LEU A 15 -19.79 11.36 -12.08
N ARG A 16 -20.23 12.34 -12.88
CA ARG A 16 -19.69 13.70 -12.87
C ARG A 16 -19.86 14.40 -11.52
N PRO A 17 -21.02 14.32 -10.83
CA PRO A 17 -21.16 14.90 -9.49
C PRO A 17 -20.18 14.31 -8.49
N PHE A 18 -19.91 13.00 -8.59
CA PHE A 18 -18.93 12.32 -7.73
C PHE A 18 -17.51 12.86 -7.95
N PHE A 19 -17.06 12.97 -9.21
CA PHE A 19 -15.74 13.52 -9.52
C PHE A 19 -15.61 15.00 -9.15
N TRP A 20 -16.67 15.78 -9.35
CA TRP A 20 -16.74 17.17 -8.91
C TRP A 20 -16.54 17.29 -7.39
N ASN A 21 -17.25 16.45 -6.61
CA ASN A 21 -17.09 16.42 -5.16
C ASN A 21 -15.67 16.00 -4.74
N GLN A 22 -15.05 15.04 -5.44
CA GLN A 22 -13.65 14.68 -5.18
C GLN A 22 -12.70 15.84 -5.42
N ARG A 23 -12.84 16.55 -6.55
CA ARG A 23 -12.01 17.72 -6.84
C ARG A 23 -12.19 18.81 -5.78
N ARG A 24 -13.41 19.06 -5.32
CA ARG A 24 -13.67 20.00 -4.21
C ARG A 24 -13.01 19.56 -2.90
N LYS A 25 -13.09 18.27 -2.56
CA LYS A 25 -12.60 17.74 -1.27
C LYS A 25 -11.09 17.54 -1.21
N TYR A 26 -10.48 17.14 -2.32
CA TYR A 26 -9.08 16.72 -2.38
C TYR A 26 -8.21 17.59 -3.31
N GLY A 27 -8.77 18.60 -3.96
CA GLY A 27 -8.06 19.41 -4.97
C GLY A 27 -7.87 18.69 -6.32
N ALA A 28 -8.10 17.38 -6.40
CA ALA A 28 -7.97 16.57 -7.60
C ALA A 28 -9.02 15.46 -7.64
N VAL A 29 -9.24 14.91 -8.83
CA VAL A 29 -9.97 13.64 -8.97
C VAL A 29 -9.01 12.50 -8.62
N LEU A 30 -9.48 11.53 -7.84
CA LEU A 30 -8.62 10.42 -7.42
C LEU A 30 -8.44 9.41 -8.55
N GLU A 31 -7.20 9.01 -8.82
CA GLU A 31 -6.89 8.03 -9.86
C GLU A 31 -7.61 6.69 -9.67
N PRO A 32 -7.74 6.13 -8.44
CA PRO A 32 -8.57 4.93 -8.25
C PRO A 32 -10.02 5.12 -8.65
N ALA A 33 -10.63 6.27 -8.38
CA ALA A 33 -12.02 6.52 -8.77
C ALA A 33 -12.17 6.56 -10.29
N ARG A 34 -11.18 7.13 -11.00
CA ARG A 34 -11.13 7.10 -12.46
C ARG A 34 -10.96 5.67 -12.98
N LEU A 35 -10.15 4.83 -12.33
CA LEU A 35 -9.93 3.44 -12.73
C LEU A 35 -11.17 2.57 -12.49
N TRP A 36 -11.73 2.59 -11.28
CA TRP A 36 -12.96 1.87 -10.96
C TRP A 36 -14.11 2.35 -11.86
N GLY A 37 -14.24 3.67 -12.07
CA GLY A 37 -15.27 4.27 -12.91
C GLY A 37 -15.21 3.83 -14.38
N ARG A 38 -14.14 3.14 -14.82
CA ARG A 38 -14.12 2.50 -16.15
C ARG A 38 -15.23 1.45 -16.28
N SER A 39 -15.64 0.83 -15.16
CA SER A 39 -16.81 -0.02 -15.01
C SER A 39 -17.81 0.62 -14.03
N PRO A 40 -18.82 1.35 -14.52
CA PRO A 40 -19.70 2.17 -13.66
C PRO A 40 -20.50 1.37 -12.63
N LEU A 41 -21.00 0.18 -13.00
CA LEU A 41 -21.72 -0.70 -12.07
C LEU A 41 -20.81 -1.18 -10.95
N LEU A 42 -19.61 -1.63 -11.30
CA LEU A 42 -18.61 -2.07 -10.33
C LEU A 42 -18.18 -0.92 -9.40
N PHE A 43 -17.96 0.26 -9.96
CA PHE A 43 -17.67 1.47 -9.20
C PHE A 43 -18.77 1.81 -8.19
N ALA A 44 -20.04 1.77 -8.60
CA ALA A 44 -21.17 2.04 -7.72
C ALA A 44 -21.22 1.05 -6.55
N ALA A 45 -21.01 -0.24 -6.81
CA ALA A 45 -20.99 -1.28 -5.77
C ALA A 45 -19.87 -1.05 -4.74
N VAL A 46 -18.63 -0.80 -5.18
CA VAL A 46 -17.52 -0.55 -4.26
C VAL A 46 -17.65 0.79 -3.52
N ALA A 47 -18.22 1.80 -4.16
CA ALA A 47 -18.48 3.10 -3.52
C ALA A 47 -19.55 2.98 -2.43
N LEU A 48 -20.61 2.22 -2.68
CA LEU A 48 -21.66 1.94 -1.69
C LEU A 48 -21.10 1.16 -0.49
N LEU A 49 -20.35 0.10 -0.76
CA LEU A 49 -19.70 -0.70 0.28
C LEU A 49 -18.76 0.15 1.15
N TYR A 50 -17.88 0.94 0.53
CA TYR A 50 -17.00 1.83 1.28
C TYR A 50 -17.78 2.91 2.05
N GLY A 51 -18.83 3.46 1.46
CA GLY A 51 -19.70 4.43 2.11
C GLY A 51 -20.37 3.86 3.36
N ALA A 52 -20.81 2.59 3.32
CA ALA A 52 -21.33 1.89 4.48
C ALA A 52 -20.25 1.75 5.57
N LEU A 53 -19.05 1.29 5.21
CA LEU A 53 -17.95 1.06 6.18
C LEU A 53 -17.38 2.35 6.79
N ASP A 54 -17.31 3.45 6.03
CA ASP A 54 -16.71 4.72 6.48
C ASP A 54 -17.73 5.73 7.03
N ARG A 55 -18.99 5.32 7.24
CA ARG A 55 -20.08 6.20 7.71
C ARG A 55 -19.82 6.78 9.11
N ARG A 56 -20.53 7.88 9.43
CA ARG A 56 -20.41 8.56 10.74
C ARG A 56 -20.93 7.71 11.90
N SER A 57 -21.98 6.92 11.67
CA SER A 57 -22.61 6.03 12.64
C SER A 57 -21.91 4.66 12.76
N SER A 58 -20.72 4.49 12.18
CA SER A 58 -19.94 3.26 12.36
C SER A 58 -19.59 3.08 13.84
N PRO A 59 -19.66 1.85 14.40
CA PRO A 59 -19.22 1.59 15.77
C PRO A 59 -17.70 1.76 15.94
N LEU A 60 -16.95 1.82 14.84
CA LEU A 60 -15.51 2.00 14.84
C LEU A 60 -15.12 3.48 14.82
N PRO A 61 -14.28 3.95 15.76
CA PRO A 61 -13.75 5.31 15.76
C PRO A 61 -13.09 5.64 14.41
N ALA A 62 -13.35 6.84 13.89
CA ALA A 62 -12.82 7.26 12.59
C ALA A 62 -11.28 7.18 12.55
N ALA A 63 -10.59 7.62 13.60
CA ALA A 63 -9.14 7.52 13.69
C ALA A 63 -8.65 6.06 13.55
N LEU A 64 -9.30 5.11 14.24
CA LEU A 64 -8.97 3.68 14.19
C LEU A 64 -9.18 3.10 12.78
N ARG A 65 -10.29 3.43 12.12
CA ARG A 65 -10.56 3.00 10.73
C ARG A 65 -9.45 3.46 9.77
N SER A 66 -9.01 4.71 9.89
CA SER A 66 -7.91 5.23 9.06
C SER A 66 -6.57 4.60 9.43
N LEU A 67 -6.31 4.36 10.71
CA LEU A 67 -5.08 3.71 11.19
C LEU A 67 -4.89 2.33 10.56
N VAL A 68 -5.92 1.50 10.65
CA VAL A 68 -5.98 0.17 10.03
C VAL A 68 -5.79 0.26 8.53
N THR A 69 -6.47 1.21 7.89
CA THR A 69 -6.38 1.41 6.44
C THR A 69 -4.95 1.73 5.98
N VAL A 70 -4.24 2.61 6.70
CA VAL A 70 -2.82 2.90 6.39
C VAL A 70 -1.97 1.65 6.56
N ARG A 71 -2.16 0.88 7.64
CA ARG A 71 -1.36 -0.32 7.90
C ARG A 71 -1.54 -1.38 6.81
N ILE A 72 -2.78 -1.68 6.42
CA ILE A 72 -3.08 -2.62 5.32
C ILE A 72 -2.46 -2.12 4.01
N SER A 73 -2.53 -0.81 3.75
CA SER A 73 -1.93 -0.20 2.56
C SER A 73 -0.41 -0.36 2.50
N GLN A 74 0.28 -0.30 3.65
CA GLN A 74 1.72 -0.55 3.76
C GLN A 74 2.06 -2.01 3.40
N ILE A 75 1.32 -2.98 3.96
CA ILE A 75 1.55 -4.41 3.73
C ILE A 75 1.28 -4.79 2.26
N ASN A 76 0.23 -4.23 1.68
CA ASN A 76 -0.14 -4.47 0.28
C ASN A 76 0.64 -3.61 -0.73
N TRP A 77 1.65 -2.86 -0.28
CA TRP A 77 2.51 -2.02 -1.13
C TRP A 77 1.75 -0.99 -1.99
N CYS A 78 0.58 -0.54 -1.53
CA CYS A 78 -0.23 0.44 -2.25
C CYS A 78 0.22 1.88 -1.92
N ARG A 79 1.14 2.41 -2.73
CA ARG A 79 1.70 3.77 -2.56
C ARG A 79 0.63 4.87 -2.53
N PHE A 80 -0.33 4.82 -3.45
CA PHE A 80 -1.48 5.73 -3.45
C PHE A 80 -2.27 5.66 -2.14
N CYS A 81 -2.54 4.43 -1.67
CA CYS A 81 -3.37 4.23 -0.49
C CYS A 81 -2.65 4.71 0.77
N VAL A 82 -1.34 4.50 0.89
CA VAL A 82 -0.54 5.06 2.00
C VAL A 82 -0.63 6.58 2.00
N ASP A 83 -0.44 7.20 0.83
CA ASP A 83 -0.49 8.66 0.64
C ASP A 83 -1.84 9.28 1.12
N ILE A 84 -2.96 8.89 0.50
CA ILE A 84 -4.27 9.49 0.83
C ILE A 84 -4.75 9.13 2.23
N ASN A 85 -4.49 7.90 2.70
CA ASN A 85 -5.00 7.46 4.00
C ASN A 85 -4.17 8.01 5.15
N SER A 86 -2.86 8.21 4.99
CA SER A 86 -2.05 8.94 5.97
C SER A 86 -2.51 10.40 6.06
N ALA A 87 -2.79 11.07 4.93
CA ALA A 87 -3.37 12.43 4.95
C ALA A 87 -4.74 12.47 5.66
N THR A 88 -5.55 11.42 5.49
CA THR A 88 -6.86 11.29 6.14
C THR A 88 -6.72 11.04 7.64
N LEU A 89 -5.76 10.21 8.04
CA LEU A 89 -5.46 9.90 9.43
C LEU A 89 -5.01 11.16 10.20
N LEU A 90 -4.12 11.96 9.60
CA LEU A 90 -3.72 13.27 10.15
C LEU A 90 -4.92 14.22 10.31
N ARG A 91 -5.78 14.31 9.28
CA ARG A 91 -7.02 15.12 9.35
C ARG A 91 -8.02 14.63 10.41
N ARG A 92 -7.93 13.37 10.84
CA ARG A 92 -8.72 12.80 11.94
C ARG A 92 -8.09 13.05 13.32
N GLY A 93 -7.05 13.90 13.41
CA GLY A 93 -6.45 14.35 14.67
C GLY A 93 -5.32 13.46 15.19
N VAL A 94 -4.86 12.47 14.43
CA VAL A 94 -3.74 11.61 14.84
C VAL A 94 -2.41 12.30 14.54
N ALA A 95 -1.51 12.31 15.51
CA ALA A 95 -0.19 12.94 15.38
C ALA A 95 0.69 12.26 14.32
N LEU A 96 1.51 13.06 13.61
CA LEU A 96 2.43 12.57 12.58
C LEU A 96 3.40 11.49 13.08
N ALA A 97 3.90 11.64 14.32
CA ALA A 97 4.79 10.66 14.94
C ALA A 97 4.16 9.26 15.00
N LYS A 98 2.84 9.16 15.27
CA LYS A 98 2.12 7.88 15.29
C LYS A 98 1.95 7.30 13.89
N VAL A 99 1.71 8.14 12.89
CA VAL A 99 1.65 7.71 11.47
C VAL A 99 3.00 7.15 11.02
N GLN A 100 4.10 7.81 11.38
CA GLN A 100 5.47 7.38 11.06
C GLN A 100 5.84 6.06 11.78
N ALA A 101 5.43 5.91 13.03
CA ALA A 101 5.69 4.70 13.82
C ALA A 101 4.80 3.50 13.43
N LEU A 102 3.79 3.68 12.58
CA LEU A 102 2.78 2.65 12.28
C LEU A 102 3.37 1.38 11.67
N ALA A 103 4.44 1.47 10.89
CA ALA A 103 5.07 0.28 10.32
C ALA A 103 5.75 -0.60 11.39
N ASP A 104 6.12 0.00 12.52
CA ASP A 104 6.81 -0.60 13.66
C ASP A 104 5.96 -0.51 14.95
N TRP A 105 4.64 -0.60 14.80
CA TRP A 105 3.69 -0.34 15.88
C TRP A 105 3.89 -1.24 17.11
N ARG A 106 4.42 -2.47 16.93
CA ARG A 106 4.67 -3.42 18.03
C ARG A 106 5.68 -2.88 19.05
N ASN A 107 6.71 -2.19 18.56
CA ASN A 107 7.80 -1.66 19.36
C ASN A 107 7.55 -0.20 19.79
N SER A 108 6.49 0.43 19.28
CA SER A 108 6.18 1.83 19.58
C SER A 108 5.24 1.96 20.79
N PRO A 109 5.56 2.85 21.75
CA PRO A 109 4.68 3.13 22.89
C PRO A 109 3.47 4.00 22.49
N LEU A 110 3.37 4.45 21.24
CA LEU A 110 2.30 5.35 20.78
C LEU A 110 0.95 4.65 20.56
N PHE A 111 0.92 3.32 20.63
CA PHE A 111 -0.25 2.50 20.34
C PHE A 111 -0.80 1.85 21.60
N ASP A 112 -2.07 2.10 21.89
CA ASP A 112 -2.77 1.52 23.03
C ASP A 112 -3.12 0.03 22.81
N ALA A 113 -3.63 -0.64 23.84
CA ALA A 113 -3.97 -2.07 23.77
C ALA A 113 -5.03 -2.38 22.70
N ARG A 114 -6.03 -1.51 22.55
CA ARG A 114 -7.12 -1.67 21.57
C ARG A 114 -6.59 -1.52 20.14
N GLU A 115 -5.73 -0.55 19.89
CA GLU A 115 -5.11 -0.35 18.58
C GLU A 115 -4.16 -1.49 18.23
N ARG A 116 -3.38 -1.97 19.21
CA ARG A 116 -2.45 -3.09 19.02
C ARG A 116 -3.18 -4.37 18.58
N VAL A 117 -4.26 -4.76 19.26
CA VAL A 117 -5.01 -5.97 18.87
C VAL A 117 -5.68 -5.81 17.50
N VAL A 118 -6.15 -4.61 17.18
CA VAL A 118 -6.76 -4.31 15.87
C VAL A 118 -5.73 -4.33 14.74
N LEU A 119 -4.53 -3.81 14.98
CA LEU A 119 -3.43 -3.86 14.01
C LEU A 119 -2.92 -5.29 13.80
N GLU A 120 -2.86 -6.09 14.85
CA GLU A 120 -2.55 -7.52 14.76
C GLU A 120 -3.60 -8.27 13.93
N TYR A 121 -4.88 -8.01 14.19
CA TYR A 121 -6.00 -8.57 13.42
C TYR A 121 -5.94 -8.19 11.94
N ALA A 122 -5.72 -6.91 11.65
CA ALA A 122 -5.57 -6.42 10.29
C ALA A 122 -4.40 -7.06 9.55
N GLU A 123 -3.26 -7.27 10.23
CA GLU A 123 -2.09 -7.95 9.66
C GLU A 123 -2.38 -9.42 9.35
N ARG A 124 -2.97 -10.16 10.31
CA ARG A 124 -3.29 -11.59 10.13
C ARG A 124 -4.31 -11.83 9.01
N MET A 125 -5.28 -10.93 8.83
CA MET A 125 -6.22 -10.99 7.70
C MET A 125 -5.58 -10.62 6.34
N THR A 126 -4.48 -9.87 6.35
CA THR A 126 -3.87 -9.32 5.13
C THR A 126 -2.76 -10.23 4.61
N ASP A 127 -1.95 -10.79 5.51
CA ASP A 127 -0.88 -11.71 5.20
C ASP A 127 -1.43 -13.12 4.95
N SER A 128 -1.29 -13.59 3.70
CA SER A 128 -1.79 -14.91 3.28
C SER A 128 -1.05 -16.10 3.89
N THR A 129 0.04 -15.86 4.63
CA THR A 129 0.76 -16.90 5.38
C THR A 129 0.26 -17.06 6.81
N GLN A 130 -0.68 -16.22 7.24
CA GLN A 130 -1.24 -16.21 8.58
C GLN A 130 -2.74 -16.48 8.56
N SER A 131 -3.28 -16.81 9.73
CA SER A 131 -4.72 -16.93 9.97
C SER A 131 -5.09 -16.24 11.28
N VAL A 132 -6.36 -15.85 11.40
CA VAL A 132 -6.92 -15.38 12.67
C VAL A 132 -7.19 -16.61 13.54
N ASP A 133 -6.63 -16.63 14.75
CA ASP A 133 -6.85 -17.69 15.73
C ASP A 133 -7.89 -17.30 16.79
N ASP A 134 -8.36 -18.29 17.55
CA ASP A 134 -9.36 -18.07 18.60
C ASP A 134 -8.85 -17.15 19.70
N ALA A 135 -7.55 -17.22 20.03
CA ALA A 135 -6.92 -16.37 21.03
C ALA A 135 -6.97 -14.88 20.65
N LEU A 136 -6.72 -14.54 19.37
CA LEU A 136 -6.89 -13.19 18.85
C LEU A 136 -8.35 -12.75 18.87
N THR A 137 -9.28 -13.64 18.54
CA THR A 137 -10.72 -13.37 18.61
C THR A 137 -11.17 -13.07 20.03
N VAL A 138 -10.69 -13.82 21.03
CA VAL A 138 -10.97 -13.55 22.46
C VAL A 138 -10.45 -12.18 22.88
N ARG A 139 -9.23 -11.78 22.47
CA ARG A 139 -8.70 -10.44 22.77
C ARG A 139 -9.47 -9.32 22.08
N LEU A 140 -9.96 -9.53 20.85
CA LEU A 140 -10.82 -8.54 20.18
C LEU A 140 -12.11 -8.30 20.96
N ARG A 141 -12.73 -9.37 21.48
CA ARG A 141 -13.95 -9.29 22.30
C ARG A 141 -13.78 -8.56 23.64
N GLN A 142 -12.54 -8.32 24.09
CA GLN A 142 -12.29 -7.47 25.26
C GLN A 142 -12.49 -5.97 24.95
N HIS A 143 -12.53 -5.60 23.67
CA HIS A 143 -12.61 -4.20 23.23
C HIS A 143 -13.81 -3.88 22.34
N PHE A 144 -14.41 -4.90 21.72
CA PHE A 144 -15.47 -4.75 20.72
C PHE A 144 -16.55 -5.83 20.93
N ASP A 145 -17.80 -5.47 20.65
CA ASP A 145 -18.88 -6.43 20.49
C ASP A 145 -18.81 -7.11 19.10
N ASP A 146 -19.65 -8.12 18.89
CA ASP A 146 -19.66 -8.90 17.65
C ASP A 146 -20.01 -8.01 16.43
N ASP A 147 -20.91 -7.04 16.58
CA ASP A 147 -21.27 -6.09 15.51
C ASP A 147 -20.07 -5.24 15.07
N ALA A 148 -19.31 -4.70 16.02
CA ALA A 148 -18.09 -3.94 15.74
C ALA A 148 -16.98 -4.82 15.15
N ILE A 149 -16.88 -6.09 15.56
CA ILE A 149 -15.95 -7.05 14.95
C ILE A 149 -16.33 -7.32 13.49
N VAL A 150 -17.62 -7.49 13.17
CA VAL A 150 -18.08 -7.65 11.78
C VAL A 150 -17.76 -6.43 10.93
N GLU A 151 -18.01 -5.22 11.44
CA GLU A 151 -17.65 -3.96 10.77
C GLU A 151 -16.13 -3.83 10.55
N LEU A 152 -15.32 -4.22 11.54
CA LEU A 152 -13.86 -4.20 11.45
C LEU A 152 -13.35 -5.18 10.39
N THR A 153 -13.91 -6.39 10.40
CA THR A 153 -13.62 -7.44 9.42
C THR A 153 -13.96 -6.98 8.00
N GLY A 154 -15.16 -6.41 7.83
CA GLY A 154 -15.61 -5.87 6.54
C GLY A 154 -14.73 -4.73 6.04
N LEU A 155 -14.30 -3.84 6.93
CA LEU A 155 -13.35 -2.78 6.60
C LEU A 155 -12.00 -3.36 6.15
N ILE A 156 -11.43 -4.29 6.90
CA ILE A 156 -10.13 -4.90 6.57
C ILE A 156 -10.20 -5.64 5.23
N ALA A 157 -11.28 -6.40 4.98
CA ALA A 157 -11.51 -7.09 3.71
C ALA A 157 -11.61 -6.11 2.54
N PHE A 158 -12.38 -5.02 2.69
CA PHE A 158 -12.48 -3.98 1.67
C PHE A 158 -11.14 -3.29 1.42
N GLN A 159 -10.37 -2.98 2.47
CA GLN A 159 -9.06 -2.35 2.31
C GLN A 159 -8.06 -3.28 1.61
N ASN A 160 -8.13 -4.59 1.86
CA ASN A 160 -7.37 -5.57 1.11
C ASN A 160 -7.73 -5.56 -0.39
N LEU A 161 -9.02 -5.58 -0.72
CA LEU A 161 -9.49 -5.46 -2.10
C LEU A 161 -8.98 -4.18 -2.76
N SER A 162 -9.23 -3.03 -2.12
CA SER A 162 -8.92 -1.71 -2.68
C SER A 162 -7.42 -1.49 -2.85
N SER A 163 -6.62 -1.83 -1.84
CA SER A 163 -5.17 -1.65 -1.89
C SER A 163 -4.49 -2.61 -2.86
N LYS A 164 -4.90 -3.88 -2.92
CA LYS A 164 -4.39 -4.84 -3.92
C LYS A 164 -4.79 -4.45 -5.33
N PHE A 165 -6.02 -3.96 -5.56
CA PHE A 165 -6.43 -3.40 -6.86
C PHE A 165 -5.52 -2.26 -7.31
N ASN A 166 -5.30 -1.27 -6.44
CA ASN A 166 -4.48 -0.10 -6.77
C ASN A 166 -2.99 -0.44 -6.94
N ALA A 167 -2.45 -1.34 -6.11
CA ALA A 167 -1.08 -1.83 -6.24
C ALA A 167 -0.90 -2.64 -7.54
N ALA A 168 -1.84 -3.53 -7.85
CA ALA A 168 -1.86 -4.31 -9.09
C ALA A 168 -1.96 -3.42 -10.33
N LEU A 169 -2.58 -2.25 -10.26
CA LEU A 169 -2.62 -1.28 -11.37
C LEU A 169 -1.50 -0.23 -11.33
N ASN A 170 -0.58 -0.31 -10.36
CA ASN A 170 0.51 0.65 -10.16
C ASN A 170 0.01 2.11 -10.16
N VAL A 171 -1.00 2.38 -9.32
CA VAL A 171 -1.54 3.73 -9.12
C VAL A 171 -0.53 4.57 -8.32
N PRO A 172 -0.05 5.71 -8.86
CA PRO A 172 0.91 6.54 -8.18
C PRO A 172 0.27 7.30 -7.00
N PRO A 173 1.06 7.69 -6.00
CA PRO A 173 0.62 8.71 -5.05
C PRO A 173 0.28 10.01 -5.77
N GLN A 174 -0.63 10.79 -5.19
CA GLN A 174 -1.09 12.09 -5.69
C GLN A 174 -0.62 13.26 -4.81
N GLY A 175 0.24 13.00 -3.81
CA GLY A 175 0.93 14.02 -3.03
C GLY A 175 0.10 14.58 -1.88
N PHE A 176 -0.76 13.78 -1.27
CA PHE A 176 -1.59 14.18 -0.13
C PHE A 176 -0.84 14.15 1.21
N CYS A 177 0.13 13.25 1.35
CA CYS A 177 0.96 13.06 2.52
C CYS A 177 2.33 12.52 2.12
N THR A 178 3.34 13.38 2.19
CA THR A 178 4.73 12.98 2.03
C THR A 178 5.27 12.61 3.41
N VAL A 179 5.15 11.34 3.79
CA VAL A 179 5.79 10.87 5.03
C VAL A 179 7.29 10.76 4.74
N PRO A 180 8.18 11.47 5.49
CA PRO A 180 9.61 11.35 5.30
C PRO A 180 10.03 9.89 5.48
N THR A 181 10.52 9.26 4.41
CA THR A 181 11.15 7.94 4.53
C THR A 181 12.52 8.14 5.19
N THR A 182 12.83 7.34 6.21
CA THR A 182 14.04 7.43 7.05
C THR A 182 15.39 7.23 6.31
N LYS A 183 15.42 7.31 4.98
CA LYS A 183 16.64 7.43 4.20
C LYS A 183 16.48 8.57 3.18
N VAL A 184 17.30 9.60 3.40
CA VAL A 184 17.50 10.79 2.55
C VAL A 184 16.30 11.74 2.56
N ASP A 185 16.29 12.66 3.53
CA ASP A 185 15.74 14.03 3.40
C ASP A 185 16.18 14.87 4.62
N THR A 186 17.46 14.80 4.99
CA THR A 186 18.11 15.86 5.78
C THR A 186 18.38 17.01 4.83
N GLU A 187 17.39 17.90 4.66
CA GLU A 187 17.53 19.36 4.36
C GLU A 187 16.23 20.04 3.88
N ARG A 188 15.09 19.37 3.81
CA ARG A 188 13.79 20.05 3.63
C ARG A 188 12.92 19.86 4.85
N SER A 189 12.57 20.98 5.49
CA SER A 189 11.58 21.08 6.55
C SER A 189 10.39 20.16 6.28
N SER A 190 10.29 19.11 7.09
CA SER A 190 9.27 18.07 7.04
C SER A 190 7.91 18.62 7.41
N THR A 191 7.20 19.19 6.44
CA THR A 191 5.80 19.54 6.59
C THR A 191 4.96 18.61 5.73
N CYS A 192 4.24 17.67 6.35
CA CYS A 192 3.04 17.13 5.74
C CYS A 192 2.03 18.28 5.65
N VAL A 193 2.06 19.02 4.55
CA VAL A 193 1.01 19.98 4.26
C VAL A 193 -0.19 19.16 3.83
N VAL A 194 -1.22 19.10 4.66
CA VAL A 194 -2.56 18.77 4.16
C VAL A 194 -2.85 19.83 3.12
N VAL A 195 -2.74 19.48 1.84
CA VAL A 195 -3.01 20.42 0.75
C VAL A 195 -4.50 20.76 0.80
N SER A 196 -4.83 21.86 1.47
CA SER A 196 -6.16 22.46 1.42
C SER A 196 -6.41 22.97 0.00
N PRO A 197 -7.62 22.82 -0.56
CA PRO A 197 -7.92 23.14 -1.96
C PRO A 197 -7.93 24.64 -2.30
N HIS A 198 -7.55 25.51 -1.36
CA HIS A 198 -7.45 26.95 -1.56
C HIS A 198 -6.07 27.44 -1.17
N HIS A 199 -5.15 27.47 -2.14
CA HIS A 199 -4.22 28.58 -2.35
C HIS A 199 -3.47 28.36 -3.66
N SER A 200 -3.79 29.20 -4.64
CA SER A 200 -2.98 29.46 -5.82
C SER A 200 -1.62 30.02 -5.37
N ASN A 201 -0.54 29.32 -5.73
CA ASN A 201 0.81 29.66 -5.32
C ASN A 201 1.40 30.71 -6.28
N HIS A 202 1.49 31.96 -5.85
CA HIS A 202 2.43 32.94 -6.41
C HIS A 202 3.78 32.71 -5.70
N GLY A 203 4.81 32.35 -6.47
CA GLY A 203 6.13 32.00 -5.93
C GLY A 203 6.99 33.21 -5.56
N PHE A 204 8.00 32.98 -4.72
CA PHE A 204 9.26 33.73 -4.68
C PHE A 204 10.40 32.87 -4.09
N PRO A 205 11.69 33.12 -4.42
CA PRO A 205 12.83 32.27 -4.10
C PRO A 205 13.78 32.86 -3.03
N GLY A 206 14.59 32.00 -2.41
CA GLY A 206 15.90 32.38 -1.84
C GLY A 206 16.16 31.90 -0.41
N CYS A 207 17.23 31.11 -0.22
CA CYS A 207 18.35 31.42 0.69
C CYS A 207 19.39 30.27 0.72
N LEU A 208 20.67 30.64 0.50
CA LEU A 208 21.89 29.86 0.69
C LEU A 208 22.30 29.86 2.18
N TRP A 209 22.81 28.73 2.70
CA TRP A 209 23.94 28.75 3.64
C TRP A 209 24.68 27.40 3.71
N SER A 210 25.91 27.44 4.23
CA SER A 210 27.07 26.60 3.91
C SER A 210 27.61 25.80 5.10
N SER A 211 28.19 24.63 4.78
CA SER A 211 29.36 23.94 5.39
C SER A 211 29.42 23.73 6.92
N ASP A 212 29.45 22.47 7.38
CA ASP A 212 30.72 21.71 7.50
C ASP A 212 30.56 20.31 8.15
N ALA A 213 31.50 19.44 7.80
CA ALA A 213 31.51 17.99 7.98
C ALA A 213 31.63 17.46 9.43
N ARG A 214 31.16 16.21 9.64
CA ARG A 214 32.03 15.10 10.10
C ARG A 214 31.34 13.71 10.16
N SER A 215 31.89 12.80 9.35
CA SER A 215 31.91 11.33 9.44
C SER A 215 30.64 10.56 9.78
N LEU A 216 30.11 9.81 8.79
CA LEU A 216 29.24 8.67 9.04
C LEU A 216 29.89 7.38 8.50
N ARG A 217 30.16 6.44 9.40
CA ARG A 217 30.49 5.06 9.05
C ARG A 217 29.23 4.43 8.43
N CYS A 218 29.35 3.96 7.18
CA CYS A 218 28.27 3.26 6.50
C CYS A 218 28.10 1.84 7.05
N TRP A 219 26.98 1.56 7.72
CA TRP A 219 26.49 0.19 7.88
C TRP A 219 25.70 -0.20 6.63
N ARG A 220 26.29 -1.10 5.83
CA ARG A 220 25.66 -1.71 4.66
C ARG A 220 24.70 -2.80 5.14
N VAL A 221 23.40 -2.50 5.20
CA VAL A 221 22.37 -3.54 5.30
C VAL A 221 22.07 -4.01 3.88
N SER A 222 22.62 -5.17 3.52
CA SER A 222 22.26 -5.88 2.29
C SER A 222 20.86 -6.51 2.44
N PRO A 223 19.99 -6.48 1.42
CA PRO A 223 18.76 -7.26 1.43
C PRO A 223 19.09 -8.77 1.49
N PRO A 224 18.32 -9.59 2.22
CA PRO A 224 18.35 -11.03 1.97
C PRO A 224 17.87 -11.25 0.54
N TRP A 225 18.42 -12.22 -0.18
CA TRP A 225 18.21 -12.50 -1.62
C TRP A 225 19.07 -11.69 -2.60
N LEU A 226 20.38 -11.70 -2.39
CA LEU A 226 21.36 -11.78 -3.48
C LEU A 226 22.10 -13.11 -3.31
N SER A 227 21.90 -14.04 -4.24
CA SER A 227 22.67 -15.28 -4.31
C SER A 227 24.18 -14.97 -4.36
N PRO A 228 25.05 -15.76 -3.71
CA PRO A 228 26.48 -15.50 -3.71
C PRO A 228 27.06 -15.68 -5.13
N PRO A 229 28.05 -14.86 -5.54
CA PRO A 229 28.87 -15.20 -6.69
C PRO A 229 29.71 -16.43 -6.36
N THR A 230 29.71 -17.40 -7.27
CA THR A 230 30.55 -18.61 -7.20
C THR A 230 32.04 -18.24 -7.12
N PRO A 231 32.85 -18.96 -6.33
CA PRO A 231 34.26 -18.64 -6.17
C PRO A 231 35.09 -19.13 -7.36
N GLY A 232 35.71 -18.17 -8.05
CA GLY A 232 37.07 -18.19 -8.60
C GLY A 232 37.56 -19.38 -9.43
N CYS A 233 38.00 -19.09 -10.65
CA CYS A 233 39.29 -19.63 -11.13
C CYS A 233 40.05 -18.62 -11.98
N ARG A 234 41.33 -18.46 -11.61
CA ARG A 234 42.35 -17.56 -12.14
C ARG A 234 42.72 -17.88 -13.59
N ASN A 235 43.19 -16.82 -14.25
CA ASN A 235 44.00 -16.84 -15.46
C ASN A 235 45.14 -17.87 -15.42
N ARG A 236 45.21 -18.77 -16.42
CA ARG A 236 46.46 -19.33 -16.94
C ARG A 236 46.38 -19.44 -18.47
N ARG A 237 47.30 -18.74 -19.14
CA ARG A 237 47.67 -18.98 -20.54
C ARG A 237 48.35 -20.35 -20.65
N THR A 238 47.97 -21.14 -21.67
CA THR A 238 48.79 -21.84 -22.70
C THR A 238 48.08 -23.13 -23.20
N ALA A 239 48.16 -23.31 -24.53
CA ALA A 239 47.50 -24.25 -25.47
C ALA A 239 47.86 -25.77 -25.31
N PRO A 240 47.57 -26.70 -26.27
CA PRO A 240 46.37 -27.00 -27.08
C PRO A 240 45.98 -28.52 -27.12
N ARG A 241 44.87 -28.82 -27.85
CA ARG A 241 44.49 -30.11 -28.50
C ARG A 241 44.14 -31.34 -27.63
N LEU A 242 42.89 -31.83 -27.75
CA LEU A 242 42.55 -33.14 -28.35
C LEU A 242 41.04 -33.43 -28.37
N MET A 243 40.55 -33.72 -29.58
CA MET A 243 39.49 -34.65 -30.00
C MET A 243 38.40 -35.17 -29.02
N ARG A 244 37.16 -35.06 -29.54
CA ARG A 244 36.16 -36.14 -29.81
C ARG A 244 34.86 -36.19 -28.98
N ARG A 245 33.78 -36.18 -29.78
CA ARG A 245 32.48 -36.87 -29.69
C ARG A 245 31.30 -36.17 -28.99
N ARG A 246 30.32 -35.77 -29.83
CA ARG A 246 28.90 -35.63 -29.51
C ARG A 246 28.28 -37.00 -29.19
N PRO A 247 27.13 -37.00 -28.50
CA PRO A 247 25.97 -37.68 -29.07
C PRO A 247 24.70 -36.82 -29.12
N VAL A 248 23.80 -37.29 -29.97
CA VAL A 248 22.52 -36.75 -30.43
C VAL A 248 21.39 -37.63 -29.86
N CYS A 249 20.13 -37.17 -30.01
CA CYS A 249 18.83 -37.88 -29.93
C CYS A 249 18.14 -37.91 -28.55
N ARG A 250 16.81 -37.85 -28.43
CA ARG A 250 15.66 -37.51 -29.31
C ARG A 250 14.42 -37.43 -28.39
N THR A 251 13.41 -36.68 -28.81
CA THR A 251 12.05 -36.60 -28.25
C THR A 251 11.13 -37.72 -28.74
N THR A 252 10.29 -38.24 -27.84
CA THR A 252 9.03 -38.99 -28.06
C THR A 252 8.23 -38.93 -26.75
N GLY A 253 6.91 -38.81 -26.64
CA GLY A 253 5.79 -38.85 -27.58
C GLY A 253 4.48 -38.75 -26.77
N LEU A 254 3.39 -38.36 -27.44
CA LEU A 254 2.02 -38.23 -26.93
C LEU A 254 1.44 -39.57 -26.43
N SER A 255 0.41 -39.51 -25.57
CA SER A 255 -0.84 -40.28 -25.74
C SER A 255 -1.98 -39.75 -24.89
N SER A 256 -3.10 -39.49 -25.57
CA SER A 256 -4.46 -39.22 -25.09
C SER A 256 -5.15 -40.48 -24.55
N LEU A 257 -6.10 -40.33 -23.61
CA LEU A 257 -7.24 -41.25 -23.47
C LEU A 257 -8.43 -40.57 -22.78
N SER A 258 -9.54 -40.56 -23.50
CA SER A 258 -10.90 -40.23 -23.07
C SER A 258 -11.63 -41.54 -22.76
N LEU A 259 -12.44 -41.59 -21.69
CA LEU A 259 -13.50 -42.57 -21.51
C LEU A 259 -14.63 -41.97 -20.64
N ARG A 260 -15.83 -41.93 -21.21
CA ARG A 260 -17.13 -41.74 -20.52
C ARG A 260 -17.63 -43.10 -20.02
N ALA A 261 -18.35 -43.14 -18.91
CA ALA A 261 -19.63 -43.87 -18.76
C ALA A 261 -20.23 -43.65 -17.35
N SER A 262 -21.57 -43.52 -17.35
CA SER A 262 -22.55 -43.45 -16.23
C SER A 262 -22.75 -42.10 -15.55
#